data_AF-A0A2V9LH45-F1
#
_entry.id   AF-A0A2V9LH45-F1
#
_cell.length_a   1.000
_cell.length_b   1.000
_cell.length_c   1.000
_cell.angle_alpha   90.00
_cell.angle_beta   90.00
_cell.angle_gamma   90.00
#
_symmetry.space_group_name_H-M   'P 1'
#
loop_
_entity.id
_entity.type
_entity.pdbx_description
1 polymer ?
#
loop_
_entity_poly.entity_id
_entity_poly.type
_entity_poly.pdbx_seq_one_letter_code
_entity_poly.pdbx_strand_id
1 'polypeptide(L)'
;DLCSWTEIPQARFFSGRAVYEAEIDSPFAPSEDLGVVLDLGLVHETADVSVNGTPAGVAWMRPSRVDVSAVLRPGRNHVRIAVTNLLINKILGDGPINYSPVCAKYGNRFPPGEEWDVVRDPFPSGLMGPVRLVYYRRLGGA
;
A
#
# COMPACT_ATOMS: atom_id res chain seq x y z
N ASP A 1 -16.04 -1.38 4.31
CA ASP A 1 -14.93 -1.31 5.28
C ASP A 1 -13.61 -1.71 4.64
N LEU A 2 -12.51 -1.19 5.18
CA LEU A 2 -11.15 -1.56 4.77
C LEU A 2 -10.74 -2.84 5.50
N CYS A 3 -10.18 -3.82 4.79
CA CYS A 3 -9.74 -5.11 5.32
C CYS A 3 -8.52 -5.64 4.57
N SER A 4 -7.90 -6.71 5.07
CA SER A 4 -6.84 -7.39 4.34
C SER A 4 -7.41 -8.04 3.07
N TRP A 5 -6.68 -7.99 1.96
CA TRP A 5 -7.04 -8.71 0.73
C TRP A 5 -7.15 -10.23 0.95
N THR A 6 -6.42 -10.75 1.93
CA THR A 6 -6.46 -12.18 2.30
C THR A 6 -7.82 -12.62 2.84
N GLU A 7 -8.64 -11.68 3.32
CA GLU A 7 -10.00 -11.90 3.81
C GLU A 7 -11.04 -11.87 2.68
N ILE A 8 -10.67 -11.39 1.48
CA ILE A 8 -11.53 -11.36 0.30
C ILE A 8 -11.32 -12.67 -0.46
N PRO A 9 -12.33 -13.57 -0.57
CA PRO A 9 -12.12 -14.91 -1.13
C PRO A 9 -11.46 -14.93 -2.50
N GLN A 10 -11.81 -14.01 -3.39
CA GLN A 10 -11.27 -13.91 -4.75
C GLN A 10 -9.86 -13.30 -4.80
N ALA A 11 -9.44 -12.60 -3.74
CA ALA A 11 -8.14 -11.95 -3.64
C ALA A 11 -7.23 -12.59 -2.59
N ARG A 12 -7.62 -13.75 -2.03
CA ARG A 12 -6.91 -14.39 -0.91
C ARG A 12 -5.41 -14.57 -1.15
N PHE A 13 -5.06 -14.95 -2.37
CA PHE A 13 -3.67 -15.16 -2.83
C PHE A 13 -3.23 -14.09 -3.85
N PHE A 14 -3.90 -12.94 -3.89
CA PHE A 14 -3.53 -11.88 -4.81
C PHE A 14 -2.19 -11.26 -4.40
N SER A 15 -1.28 -11.17 -5.37
CA SER A 15 -0.13 -10.28 -5.28
C SER A 15 -0.12 -9.32 -6.46
N GLY A 16 0.18 -8.07 -6.18
CA GLY A 16 0.18 -7.01 -7.16
C GLY A 16 -0.35 -5.72 -6.57
N ARG A 17 -1.06 -4.95 -7.40
CA ARG A 17 -1.48 -3.59 -7.09
C ARG A 17 -3.00 -3.48 -7.12
N ALA A 18 -3.59 -2.97 -6.05
CA ALA A 18 -5.01 -2.59 -5.99
C ALA A 18 -5.15 -1.08 -5.81
N VAL A 19 -6.20 -0.51 -6.40
CA VAL A 19 -6.47 0.93 -6.39
C VAL A 19 -7.71 1.20 -5.55
N TYR A 20 -7.57 2.12 -4.60
CA TYR A 20 -8.64 2.65 -3.77
C TYR A 20 -8.89 4.10 -4.14
N GLU A 21 -10.14 4.45 -4.39
CA GLU A 21 -10.55 5.79 -4.78
C GLU A 21 -11.69 6.27 -3.88
N ALA A 22 -11.60 7.52 -3.46
CA ALA A 22 -12.60 8.16 -2.64
C ALA A 22 -12.68 9.66 -2.94
N GLU A 23 -13.90 10.19 -2.83
CA GLU A 23 -14.15 11.62 -2.84
C GLU A 23 -14.26 12.08 -1.39
N ILE A 24 -13.47 13.08 -1.00
CA ILE A 24 -13.48 13.64 0.34
C ILE A 24 -13.66 15.16 0.30
N ASP A 25 -14.43 15.67 1.26
CA ASP A 25 -14.51 17.10 1.51
C ASP A 25 -13.48 17.50 2.57
N SER A 26 -12.71 18.55 2.30
CA SER A 26 -11.71 19.09 3.21
C SER A 26 -11.95 20.56 3.50
N PRO A 27 -11.92 21.00 4.77
CA PRO A 27 -11.88 22.41 5.12
C PRO A 27 -10.48 23.04 4.94
N PHE A 28 -9.49 22.29 4.43
CA PHE A 28 -8.11 22.78 4.31
C PHE A 28 -8.03 24.01 3.40
N ALA A 29 -7.62 25.13 3.98
CA ALA A 29 -7.18 26.30 3.24
C ALA A 29 -5.65 26.41 3.40
N PRO A 30 -4.86 26.23 2.32
CA PRO A 30 -3.41 26.33 2.40
C PRO A 30 -2.96 27.67 2.99
N SER A 31 -2.03 27.62 3.95
CA SER A 31 -1.34 28.79 4.50
C SER A 31 0.09 28.42 4.89
N GLU A 32 0.95 29.40 5.16
CA GLU A 32 2.34 29.16 5.53
C GLU A 32 2.44 28.29 6.81
N ASP A 33 1.57 28.56 7.77
CA ASP A 33 1.58 27.92 9.09
C ASP A 33 0.73 26.65 9.18
N LEU A 34 0.02 26.23 8.13
CA LEU A 34 -0.86 25.07 8.17
C LEU A 34 -0.43 24.02 7.15
N GLY A 35 -0.31 22.78 7.60
CA GLY A 35 -0.10 21.62 6.75
C GLY A 35 -1.12 20.52 7.02
N VAL A 36 -1.16 19.57 6.11
CA VAL A 36 -2.04 18.40 6.19
C VAL A 36 -1.32 17.16 5.67
N VAL A 37 -1.42 16.10 6.45
CA VAL A 37 -0.93 14.77 6.10
C VAL A 37 -2.13 13.84 5.89
N LEU A 38 -2.08 13.05 4.83
CA LEU A 38 -2.92 11.87 4.69
C LEU A 38 -2.24 10.71 5.43
N ASP A 39 -2.77 10.36 6.60
CA ASP A 39 -2.35 9.19 7.37
C ASP A 39 -3.15 7.98 6.90
N LEU A 40 -2.47 7.00 6.31
CA LEU A 40 -3.09 5.82 5.74
C LEU A 40 -3.35 4.72 6.78
N GLY A 41 -2.88 4.89 8.02
CA GLY A 41 -2.92 3.84 9.03
C GLY A 41 -2.06 2.63 8.62
N LEU A 42 -2.64 1.44 8.70
CA LEU A 42 -1.96 0.19 8.34
C LEU A 42 -2.06 -0.08 6.83
N VAL A 43 -0.89 -0.26 6.20
CA VAL A 43 -0.71 -0.55 4.78
C VAL A 43 0.24 -1.73 4.64
N HIS A 44 -0.10 -2.67 3.77
CA HIS A 44 0.74 -3.80 3.37
C HIS A 44 0.90 -3.82 1.84
N GLU A 45 2.02 -3.40 1.26
CA GLU A 45 3.25 -2.90 1.90
C GLU A 45 3.56 -1.44 1.57
N THR A 46 3.27 -1.00 0.35
CA THR A 46 3.52 0.37 -0.09
C THR A 46 2.28 0.99 -0.69
N ALA A 47 2.14 2.32 -0.59
CA ALA A 47 1.00 3.04 -1.13
C ALA A 47 1.44 4.29 -1.88
N ASP A 48 1.18 4.34 -3.19
CA ASP A 48 1.28 5.56 -3.97
C ASP A 48 0.02 6.40 -3.79
N VAL A 49 0.19 7.64 -3.38
CA VAL A 49 -0.92 8.57 -3.12
C VAL A 49 -0.93 9.65 -4.21
N SER A 50 -2.13 9.87 -4.75
CA SER A 50 -2.42 11.02 -5.62
C SER A 50 -3.71 11.70 -5.18
N VAL A 51 -3.75 13.02 -5.29
CA VAL A 51 -4.90 13.86 -4.94
C VAL A 51 -5.21 14.76 -6.13
N ASN A 52 -6.46 14.78 -6.57
CA ASN A 52 -6.93 15.53 -7.74
C ASN A 52 -6.14 15.22 -9.02
N GLY A 53 -5.67 13.98 -9.17
CA GLY A 53 -4.83 13.54 -10.30
C GLY A 53 -3.34 13.88 -10.16
N THR A 54 -2.94 14.63 -9.15
CA THR A 54 -1.54 15.00 -8.90
C THR A 54 -0.88 14.03 -7.92
N PRO A 55 0.28 13.44 -8.26
CA PRO A 55 1.04 12.62 -7.31
C PRO A 55 1.45 13.41 -6.07
N ALA A 56 1.17 12.87 -4.88
CA ALA A 56 1.50 13.49 -3.59
C ALA A 56 2.72 12.84 -2.92
N GLY A 57 2.97 11.57 -3.21
CA GLY A 57 4.11 10.82 -2.67
C GLY A 57 3.82 9.34 -2.51
N VAL A 58 4.78 8.63 -1.93
CA VAL A 58 4.70 7.19 -1.68
C VAL A 58 4.95 6.90 -0.21
N ALA A 59 4.01 6.24 0.46
CA ALA A 59 4.20 5.70 1.80
C ALA A 59 4.81 4.29 1.69
N TRP A 60 6.09 4.15 2.05
CA TRP A 60 6.83 2.89 2.00
C TRP A 60 7.41 2.44 3.35
N MET A 61 7.36 3.32 4.35
CA MET A 61 7.78 3.04 5.73
C MET A 61 6.76 3.55 6.72
N ARG A 62 6.74 2.96 7.92
CA ARG A 62 5.87 3.40 9.00
C ARG A 62 6.44 4.64 9.71
N PRO A 63 5.59 5.58 10.14
CA PRO A 63 4.14 5.64 9.92
C PRO A 63 3.80 5.94 8.44
N SER A 64 2.77 5.28 7.90
CA SER A 64 2.37 5.37 6.49
C SER A 64 1.66 6.69 6.20
N ARG A 65 2.44 7.76 6.07
CA ARG A 65 1.98 9.14 5.96
C ARG A 65 2.51 9.80 4.70
N VAL A 66 1.65 10.57 4.03
CA VAL A 66 2.03 11.40 2.88
C VAL A 66 1.57 12.83 3.13
N ASP A 67 2.47 13.81 3.00
CA ASP A 67 2.09 15.22 3.04
C ASP A 67 1.32 15.55 1.76
N VAL A 68 0.09 16.05 1.92
CA VAL A 68 -0.80 16.41 0.80
C VAL A 68 -1.07 17.91 0.75
N SER A 69 -0.34 18.71 1.52
CA SER A 69 -0.56 20.16 1.67
C SER A 69 -0.47 20.90 0.33
N ALA A 70 0.38 20.44 -0.58
CA ALA A 70 0.59 21.08 -1.88
C ALA A 70 -0.50 20.77 -2.92
N VAL A 71 -1.32 19.73 -2.69
CA VAL A 71 -2.25 19.19 -3.70
C VAL A 71 -3.70 19.12 -3.23
N LEU A 72 -3.94 19.18 -1.91
CA LEU A 72 -5.26 19.24 -1.31
C LEU A 72 -5.82 20.66 -1.40
N ARG A 73 -7.09 20.79 -1.78
CA ARG A 73 -7.82 22.08 -1.89
C ARG A 73 -9.02 22.11 -0.95
N PRO A 74 -9.54 23.31 -0.60
CA PRO A 74 -10.80 23.40 0.12
C PRO A 74 -11.96 22.83 -0.71
N GLY A 75 -12.90 22.18 -0.03
CA GLY A 75 -14.03 21.47 -0.64
C GLY A 75 -13.66 20.07 -1.13
N ARG A 76 -14.22 19.68 -2.28
CA ARG A 76 -14.15 18.31 -2.79
C ARG A 76 -12.82 17.96 -3.45
N ASN A 77 -12.25 16.83 -3.04
CA ASN A 77 -11.00 16.27 -3.53
C ASN A 77 -11.17 14.80 -3.89
N HIS A 78 -10.62 14.41 -5.04
CA HIS A 78 -10.50 13.01 -5.42
C HIS A 78 -9.18 12.45 -4.90
N VAL A 79 -9.23 11.46 -4.01
CA VAL A 79 -8.05 10.79 -3.47
C VAL A 79 -7.96 9.40 -4.08
N ARG A 80 -6.79 9.09 -4.65
CA ARG A 80 -6.47 7.78 -5.22
C ARG A 80 -5.24 7.22 -4.53
N ILE A 81 -5.39 6.07 -3.91
CA ILE A 81 -4.35 5.34 -3.17
C ILE A 81 -4.16 4.00 -3.87
N ALA A 82 -2.98 3.77 -4.43
CA ALA A 82 -2.66 2.52 -5.07
C ALA A 82 -1.68 1.72 -4.21
N VAL A 83 -2.18 0.63 -3.62
CA VAL A 83 -1.42 -0.21 -2.70
C VAL A 83 -0.80 -1.38 -3.45
N THR A 84 0.46 -1.68 -3.14
CA THR A 84 1.20 -2.82 -3.71
C THR A 84 1.77 -3.69 -2.60
N ASN A 85 1.49 -5.00 -2.63
CA ASN A 85 2.01 -5.99 -1.68
C ASN A 85 3.20 -6.78 -2.26
N LEU A 86 3.67 -7.77 -1.51
CA LEU A 86 4.73 -8.69 -1.93
C LEU A 86 4.19 -9.82 -2.82
N LEU A 87 5.08 -10.39 -3.65
CA LEU A 87 4.78 -11.52 -4.55
C LEU A 87 4.41 -12.82 -3.83
N ILE A 88 4.75 -12.94 -2.55
CA ILE A 88 4.66 -14.19 -1.79
C ILE A 88 3.25 -14.79 -1.79
N ASN A 89 2.18 -13.99 -1.72
CA ASN A 89 0.82 -14.52 -1.71
C ASN A 89 0.45 -15.21 -3.03
N LYS A 90 0.89 -14.67 -4.17
CA LYS A 90 0.72 -15.31 -5.48
C LYS A 90 1.49 -16.61 -5.59
N ILE A 91 2.74 -16.63 -5.10
CA ILE A 91 3.52 -17.87 -5.02
C ILE A 91 2.71 -18.88 -4.22
N LEU A 92 2.27 -18.52 -3.00
CA LEU A 92 1.47 -19.39 -2.12
C LEU A 92 0.12 -19.85 -2.69
N GLY A 93 -0.42 -19.18 -3.71
CA GLY A 93 -1.63 -19.60 -4.41
C GLY A 93 -1.41 -20.61 -5.53
N ASP A 94 -0.21 -20.64 -6.12
CA ASP A 94 0.09 -21.44 -7.33
C ASP A 94 0.52 -22.88 -7.04
N GLY A 95 0.84 -23.18 -5.80
CA GLY A 95 1.31 -24.49 -5.33
C GLY A 95 2.82 -24.72 -5.54
N PRO A 96 3.38 -25.80 -4.97
CA PRO A 96 4.79 -26.12 -5.05
C PRO A 96 5.31 -26.19 -6.48
N ILE A 97 6.44 -25.54 -6.75
CA ILE A 97 7.08 -25.52 -8.06
C ILE A 97 7.95 -26.76 -8.22
N ASN A 98 7.80 -27.48 -9.33
CA ASN A 98 8.70 -28.59 -9.66
C ASN A 98 9.99 -28.09 -10.33
N TYR A 99 11.08 -28.02 -9.57
CA TYR A 99 12.40 -27.58 -10.05
C TYR A 99 13.18 -28.65 -10.83
N SER A 100 12.75 -29.92 -10.81
CA SER A 100 13.51 -31.03 -11.43
C SER A 100 13.91 -30.79 -12.91
N PRO A 101 13.05 -30.23 -13.79
CA PRO A 101 13.43 -29.96 -15.18
C PRO A 101 14.53 -28.91 -15.32
N VAL A 102 14.52 -27.89 -14.47
CA VAL A 102 15.52 -26.82 -14.47
C VAL A 102 16.85 -27.35 -13.92
N CYS A 103 16.80 -28.09 -12.82
CA CYS A 103 17.98 -28.73 -12.22
C CYS A 103 18.64 -29.73 -13.18
N ALA A 104 17.85 -30.50 -13.93
CA ALA A 104 18.39 -31.43 -14.93
C ALA A 104 19.17 -30.73 -16.05
N LYS A 105 18.75 -29.53 -16.45
CA LYS A 105 19.37 -28.77 -17.55
C LYS A 105 20.55 -27.91 -17.11
N TYR A 106 20.47 -27.32 -15.91
CA TYR A 106 21.40 -26.28 -15.45
C TYR A 106 22.18 -26.65 -14.17
N GLY A 107 21.97 -27.86 -13.64
CA GLY A 107 22.46 -28.27 -12.33
C GLY A 107 21.70 -27.56 -11.19
N ASN A 108 22.09 -27.86 -9.95
CA ASN A 108 21.49 -27.25 -8.76
C ASN A 108 22.06 -25.84 -8.47
N ARG A 109 21.90 -24.91 -9.42
CA ARG A 109 22.43 -23.54 -9.30
C ARG A 109 21.52 -22.64 -8.47
N PHE A 110 20.22 -22.91 -8.49
CA PHE A 110 19.21 -22.20 -7.71
C PHE A 110 18.50 -23.24 -6.85
N PRO A 111 18.82 -23.32 -5.55
CA PRO A 111 18.12 -24.26 -4.67
C PRO A 111 16.61 -23.96 -4.70
N PRO A 112 15.74 -24.98 -4.62
CA PRO A 112 14.31 -24.77 -4.45
C PRO A 112 14.05 -23.85 -3.24
N GLY A 113 13.09 -22.94 -3.38
CA GLY A 113 12.65 -22.14 -2.25
C GLY A 113 11.91 -23.01 -1.24
N GLU A 114 12.01 -22.63 0.04
CA GLU A 114 11.40 -23.33 1.18
C GLU A 114 10.08 -22.66 1.60
N GLU A 115 9.55 -21.72 0.80
CA GLU A 115 8.39 -20.89 1.18
C GLU A 115 7.17 -21.74 1.55
N TRP A 116 6.98 -22.87 0.85
CA TRP A 116 5.89 -23.80 1.09
C TRP A 116 6.03 -24.62 2.37
N ASP A 117 7.26 -24.80 2.85
CA ASP A 117 7.55 -25.54 4.06
C ASP A 117 7.43 -24.64 5.30
N VAL A 118 7.69 -23.33 5.13
CA VAL A 118 7.77 -22.37 6.24
C VAL A 118 6.55 -21.43 6.34
N VAL A 119 5.85 -21.16 5.23
CA VAL A 119 4.69 -20.27 5.22
C VAL A 119 3.40 -21.05 5.01
N ARG A 120 2.51 -20.98 6.01
CA ARG A 120 1.24 -21.72 6.02
C ARG A 120 0.06 -20.93 5.46
N ASP A 121 0.10 -19.61 5.62
CA ASP A 121 -1.01 -18.72 5.29
C ASP A 121 -0.52 -17.50 4.51
N PRO A 122 -1.33 -16.94 3.60
CA PRO A 122 -1.04 -15.67 2.94
C PRO A 122 -0.78 -14.54 3.94
N PHE A 123 0.19 -13.68 3.62
CA PHE A 123 0.50 -12.51 4.43
C PHE A 123 -0.59 -11.44 4.26
N PRO A 124 -0.93 -10.71 5.34
CA PRO A 124 -1.83 -9.55 5.25
C PRO A 124 -1.43 -8.61 4.12
N SER A 125 -2.41 -8.02 3.44
CA SER A 125 -2.17 -7.22 2.24
C SER A 125 -3.22 -6.14 2.06
N GLY A 126 -2.83 -4.99 1.52
CA GLY A 126 -3.76 -3.92 1.17
C GLY A 126 -3.80 -2.73 2.13
N LEU A 127 -4.82 -1.90 1.95
CA LEU A 127 -5.10 -0.73 2.78
C LEU A 127 -6.07 -1.14 3.88
N MET A 128 -5.58 -1.24 5.12
CA MET A 128 -6.38 -1.63 6.28
C MET A 128 -6.84 -0.43 7.09
N GLY A 129 -6.15 0.71 6.97
CA GLY A 129 -6.54 1.95 7.61
C GLY A 129 -6.26 1.95 9.13
N PRO A 130 -6.93 2.82 9.89
CA PRO A 130 -7.88 3.84 9.42
C PRO A 130 -7.18 4.94 8.61
N VAL A 131 -7.82 5.41 7.54
CA VAL A 131 -7.34 6.53 6.72
C VAL A 131 -7.88 7.85 7.27
N ARG A 132 -7.01 8.85 7.47
CA ARG A 132 -7.35 10.13 8.11
C ARG A 132 -6.60 11.29 7.47
N LEU A 133 -7.27 12.45 7.41
CA LEU A 133 -6.58 13.73 7.25
C LEU A 133 -6.14 14.24 8.63
N VAL A 134 -4.85 14.50 8.78
CA VAL A 134 -4.25 15.04 10.01
C VAL A 134 -3.71 16.43 9.72
N TYR A 135 -4.39 17.43 10.28
CA TYR A 135 -3.99 18.83 10.17
C TYR A 135 -2.96 19.16 11.24
N TYR A 136 -1.93 19.90 10.86
CA TYR A 136 -0.89 20.33 11.78
C TYR A 136 -0.53 21.80 11.54
N ARG A 137 -0.15 22.49 12.62
CA ARG A 137 0.40 23.84 12.53
C ARG A 137 1.93 23.76 12.47
N ARG A 138 2.53 24.45 11.51
CA ARG A 138 3.97 24.74 11.49
C ARG A 138 4.21 25.89 12.45
N LEU A 139 5.11 25.69 13.41
CA LEU A 139 5.59 26.77 14.25
C LEU A 139 6.81 27.35 13.55
N GLY A 140 6.76 28.64 13.19
CA GLY A 140 7.94 29.35 12.67
C GLY A 140 9.08 29.26 13.67
N GLY A 141 10.28 28.92 13.18
CA GLY A 141 11.51 29.16 13.93
C GLY A 141 11.78 30.67 13.91
N ALA A 142 12.14 31.21 15.08
CA ALA A 142 12.76 32.53 15.17
C ALA A 142 14.03 32.62 14.30
#